data_AF-A0A1G0MAS6-F1
#
_entry.id   AF-A0A1G0MAS6-F1
#
_cell.length_a   1.000
_cell.length_b   1.000
_cell.length_c   1.000
_cell.angle_alpha   90.00
_cell.angle_beta   90.00
_cell.angle_gamma   90.00
#
_symmetry.space_group_name_H-M   'P 1'
#
loop_
_entity.id
_entity.type
_entity.pdbx_description
1 polymer ?
#
loop_
_entity_poly.entity_id
_entity_poly.type
_entity_poly.pdbx_seq_one_letter_code
_entity_poly.pdbx_strand_id
1 'polypeptide(L)'
;MSPNRKRHLAPQFRRVVIVGTGGTGSYLAQGLAKLVAGYRLQVGVTLIDPDEIEEKNCSRQNFHAYEIGQPKAEALAFRLNQQYGLSFAAVVGKGEEFLGYNTNGTRNGNSATAVGKRRPDMGRLVVTCVDSVEARKPYRECGPWLDLGNGVDTGQALYGITADKEAIALELQSWDKTPQVGFLPNPYLLAGMAKLKSPKKKAPSCADTPFAEQGVFANEWAAAAGLAILHQLLVKGQVTTPAIYFDTSNGRMAPQFITKDYLKGA
;
A
#
# COMPACT_ATOMS: atom_id res chain seq x y z
N MET A 1 23.59 9.23 20.86
CA MET A 1 22.97 10.46 20.32
C MET A 1 21.90 10.04 19.33
N SER A 2 20.63 10.33 19.57
CA SER A 2 19.58 9.96 18.60
C SER A 2 19.84 10.72 17.29
N PRO A 3 19.86 10.06 16.12
CA PRO A 3 19.86 10.77 14.86
C PRO A 3 18.66 11.73 14.84
N ASN A 4 18.83 12.90 14.24
CA ASN A 4 17.89 14.01 14.23
C ASN A 4 16.58 13.61 13.50
N ARG A 5 15.73 12.81 14.14
CA ARG A 5 14.52 12.21 13.54
C ARG A 5 13.43 13.25 13.39
N LYS A 6 12.72 13.22 12.27
CA LYS A 6 11.57 14.08 11.98
C LYS A 6 10.26 13.30 11.95
N ARG A 7 9.16 14.05 11.86
CA ARG A 7 7.81 13.53 11.58
C ARG A 7 7.27 14.11 10.27
N HIS A 8 6.33 13.41 9.66
CA HIS A 8 5.49 13.95 8.59
C HIS A 8 4.05 14.06 9.11
N LEU A 9 3.42 15.23 8.94
CA LEU A 9 2.00 15.40 9.27
C LEU A 9 1.16 14.84 8.13
N ALA A 10 0.37 13.82 8.42
CA ALA A 10 -0.47 13.19 7.42
C ALA A 10 -1.61 14.14 7.04
N PRO A 11 -1.98 14.23 5.75
CA PRO A 11 -3.19 14.93 5.36
C PRO A 11 -4.41 14.20 5.94
N GLN A 12 -5.53 14.92 6.09
CA GLN A 12 -6.78 14.29 6.47
C GLN A 12 -7.29 13.43 5.31
N PHE A 13 -7.15 12.12 5.45
CA PHE A 13 -7.62 11.17 4.45
C PHE A 13 -9.14 11.00 4.55
N ARG A 14 -9.85 11.41 3.50
CA ARG A 14 -11.28 11.13 3.31
C ARG A 14 -11.52 9.77 2.66
N ARG A 15 -10.50 9.22 1.99
CA ARG A 15 -10.58 7.93 1.30
C ARG A 15 -9.30 7.13 1.42
N VAL A 16 -9.43 5.83 1.69
CA VAL A 16 -8.38 4.82 1.52
C VAL A 16 -8.81 3.88 0.40
N VAL A 17 -7.94 3.65 -0.58
CA VAL A 17 -8.19 2.72 -1.68
C VAL A 17 -7.17 1.59 -1.60
N ILE A 18 -7.63 0.38 -1.32
CA ILE A 18 -6.78 -0.82 -1.32
C ILE A 18 -6.87 -1.45 -2.71
N VAL A 19 -5.72 -1.54 -3.38
CA VAL A 19 -5.57 -2.19 -4.69
C VAL A 19 -4.89 -3.54 -4.48
N GLY A 20 -5.61 -4.60 -4.82
CA GLY A 20 -5.23 -5.98 -4.54
C GLY A 20 -5.76 -6.42 -3.18
N THR A 21 -6.62 -7.43 -3.18
CA THR A 21 -7.23 -8.10 -2.02
C THR A 21 -6.83 -9.58 -1.96
N GLY A 22 -5.71 -9.96 -2.59
CA GLY A 22 -5.13 -11.30 -2.46
C GLY A 22 -4.52 -11.55 -1.08
N GLY A 23 -3.38 -12.26 -1.02
CA GLY A 23 -2.70 -12.63 0.23
C GLY A 23 -2.56 -11.47 1.22
N THR A 24 -1.71 -10.50 0.92
CA THR A 24 -1.46 -9.35 1.82
C THR A 24 -2.67 -8.43 1.96
N GLY A 25 -3.35 -8.13 0.86
CA GLY A 25 -4.46 -7.17 0.82
C GLY A 25 -5.67 -7.60 1.65
N SER A 26 -6.00 -8.90 1.65
CA SER A 26 -7.15 -9.42 2.40
C SER A 26 -6.96 -9.35 3.92
N TYR A 27 -5.74 -9.60 4.42
CA TYR A 27 -5.39 -9.41 5.83
C TYR A 27 -5.31 -7.93 6.21
N LEU A 28 -4.73 -7.10 5.34
CA LEU A 28 -4.67 -5.66 5.55
C LEU A 28 -6.08 -5.06 5.69
N ALA A 29 -6.99 -5.41 4.77
CA ALA A 29 -8.37 -4.90 4.79
C ALA A 29 -9.10 -5.29 6.07
N GLN A 30 -8.92 -6.52 6.57
CA GLN A 30 -9.51 -6.95 7.83
C GLN A 30 -8.96 -6.15 9.02
N GLY A 31 -7.64 -5.92 9.08
CA GLY A 31 -7.05 -5.07 10.11
C GLY A 31 -7.50 -3.61 10.01
N LEU A 32 -7.65 -3.08 8.79
CA LEU A 32 -8.16 -1.73 8.56
C LEU A 32 -9.62 -1.61 9.00
N ALA A 33 -10.46 -2.62 8.76
CA ALA A 33 -11.83 -2.65 9.27
C ALA A 33 -11.87 -2.55 10.80
N LYS A 34 -10.99 -3.28 11.51
CA LYS A 34 -10.84 -3.14 12.98
C LYS A 34 -10.44 -1.72 13.39
N LEU A 35 -9.49 -1.10 12.67
CA LEU A 35 -9.08 0.29 12.96
C LEU A 35 -10.22 1.29 12.72
N VAL A 36 -10.91 1.19 11.60
CA VAL A 36 -12.02 2.09 11.23
C VAL A 36 -13.16 1.98 12.23
N ALA A 37 -13.60 0.75 12.53
CA ALA A 37 -14.67 0.52 13.49
C ALA A 37 -14.25 0.91 14.92
N GLY A 38 -13.07 0.46 15.37
CA GLY A 38 -12.59 0.64 16.74
C GLY A 38 -12.33 2.10 17.11
N TYR A 39 -11.77 2.89 16.19
CA TYR A 39 -11.54 4.32 16.40
C TYR A 39 -12.65 5.22 15.82
N ARG A 40 -13.72 4.64 15.24
CA ARG A 40 -14.83 5.35 14.59
C ARG A 40 -14.35 6.37 13.53
N LEU A 41 -13.40 5.95 12.71
CA LEU A 41 -12.77 6.81 11.72
C LEU A 41 -13.75 7.19 10.62
N GLN A 42 -13.82 8.48 10.28
CA GLN A 42 -14.65 9.02 9.21
C GLN A 42 -13.89 8.96 7.88
N VAL A 43 -13.67 7.76 7.35
CA VAL A 43 -12.93 7.52 6.12
C VAL A 43 -13.65 6.51 5.23
N GLY A 44 -13.84 6.86 3.96
CA GLY A 44 -14.36 5.91 2.97
C GLY A 44 -13.28 4.90 2.58
N VAL A 45 -13.60 3.62 2.56
CA VAL A 45 -12.67 2.57 2.11
C VAL A 45 -13.21 1.92 0.85
N THR A 46 -12.34 1.73 -0.15
CA THR A 46 -12.66 1.02 -1.38
C THR A 46 -11.66 -0.11 -1.59
N LEU A 47 -12.16 -1.33 -1.77
CA LEU A 47 -11.38 -2.51 -2.11
C LEU A 47 -11.46 -2.73 -3.62
N ILE A 48 -10.32 -2.98 -4.27
CA ILE A 48 -10.25 -3.19 -5.72
C ILE A 48 -9.46 -4.45 -6.02
N ASP A 49 -10.05 -5.37 -6.77
CA ASP A 49 -9.40 -6.60 -7.22
C ASP A 49 -10.10 -7.13 -8.48
N PRO A 50 -9.39 -7.56 -9.53
CA PRO A 50 -10.01 -8.12 -10.73
C PRO A 50 -10.36 -9.60 -10.59
N ASP A 51 -9.83 -10.31 -9.59
CA ASP A 51 -9.92 -11.77 -9.54
C ASP A 51 -11.13 -12.27 -8.73
N GLU A 52 -11.55 -13.49 -9.04
CA GLU A 52 -12.46 -14.30 -8.24
C GLU A 52 -11.71 -15.18 -7.23
N ILE A 53 -12.43 -15.63 -6.21
CA ILE A 53 -11.91 -16.52 -5.17
C ILE A 53 -11.87 -17.96 -5.70
N GLU A 54 -10.68 -18.56 -5.66
CA GLU A 54 -10.45 -19.97 -5.95
C GLU A 54 -10.16 -20.77 -4.67
N GLU A 55 -10.31 -22.11 -4.71
CA GLU A 55 -9.99 -23.01 -3.60
C GLU A 55 -8.58 -22.75 -3.01
N LYS A 56 -7.58 -22.59 -3.89
CA LYS A 56 -6.18 -22.31 -3.50
C LYS A 56 -5.99 -21.00 -2.74
N ASN A 57 -6.97 -20.10 -2.75
CA ASN A 57 -6.91 -18.84 -2.01
C ASN A 57 -7.25 -19.04 -0.54
N CYS A 58 -8.15 -19.98 -0.21
CA CYS A 58 -8.66 -20.20 1.14
C CYS A 58 -7.59 -20.70 2.14
N SER A 59 -6.46 -21.22 1.65
CA SER A 59 -5.36 -21.71 2.49
C SER A 59 -4.33 -20.64 2.87
N ARG A 60 -4.25 -19.54 2.11
CA ARG A 60 -3.14 -18.55 2.22
C ARG A 60 -3.57 -17.09 2.21
N GLN A 61 -4.85 -16.84 1.96
CA GLN A 61 -5.48 -15.53 1.93
C GLN A 61 -6.65 -15.56 2.90
N ASN A 62 -7.11 -14.40 3.34
CA ASN A 62 -8.24 -14.30 4.25
C ASN A 62 -9.57 -14.47 3.48
N PHE A 63 -9.81 -15.66 2.92
CA PHE A 63 -11.05 -16.08 2.26
C PHE A 63 -11.51 -17.43 2.81
N HIS A 64 -12.82 -17.69 2.71
CA HIS A 64 -13.47 -18.89 3.22
C HIS A 64 -14.07 -19.72 2.09
N ALA A 65 -14.27 -21.03 2.35
CA ALA A 65 -14.79 -21.96 1.35
C ALA A 65 -16.16 -21.54 0.77
N TYR A 66 -17.02 -20.90 1.56
CA TYR A 66 -18.32 -20.41 1.10
C TYR A 66 -18.25 -19.15 0.21
N GLU A 67 -17.07 -18.55 0.07
CA GLU A 67 -16.84 -17.38 -0.79
C GLU A 67 -16.26 -17.77 -2.16
N ILE A 68 -15.97 -19.06 -2.40
CA ILE A 68 -15.42 -19.55 -3.67
C ILE A 68 -16.37 -19.21 -4.83
N GLY A 69 -15.80 -18.72 -5.94
CA GLY A 69 -16.52 -18.27 -7.13
C GLY A 69 -17.05 -16.83 -7.04
N GLN A 70 -16.90 -16.15 -5.90
CA GLN A 70 -17.25 -14.73 -5.78
C GLN A 70 -16.06 -13.83 -6.12
N PRO A 71 -16.29 -12.61 -6.63
CA PRO A 71 -15.23 -11.62 -6.78
C PRO A 71 -14.57 -11.29 -5.44
N LYS A 72 -13.23 -11.31 -5.37
CA LYS A 72 -12.48 -11.16 -4.12
C LYS A 72 -12.82 -9.88 -3.37
N ALA A 73 -12.86 -8.76 -4.07
CA ALA A 73 -13.12 -7.45 -3.48
C ALA A 73 -14.54 -7.37 -2.88
N GLU A 74 -15.53 -7.95 -3.57
CA GLU A 74 -16.94 -7.91 -3.15
C GLU A 74 -17.19 -8.81 -1.94
N ALA A 75 -16.74 -10.07 -2.00
CA ALA A 75 -16.88 -11.02 -0.89
C ALA A 75 -16.23 -10.49 0.39
N LEU A 76 -15.00 -9.96 0.28
CA LEU A 76 -14.29 -9.40 1.41
C LEU A 76 -14.97 -8.14 1.97
N ALA A 77 -15.40 -7.21 1.11
CA ALA A 77 -16.11 -6.01 1.56
C ALA A 77 -17.42 -6.38 2.26
N PHE A 78 -18.19 -7.30 1.69
CA PHE A 78 -19.44 -7.79 2.28
C PHE A 78 -19.19 -8.37 3.67
N ARG A 79 -18.27 -9.33 3.80
CA ARG A 79 -17.98 -9.97 5.08
C ARG A 79 -17.49 -8.96 6.13
N LEU A 80 -16.59 -8.05 5.78
CA LEU A 80 -16.07 -7.05 6.71
C LEU A 80 -17.16 -6.04 7.13
N ASN A 81 -18.04 -5.64 6.21
CA ASN A 81 -19.16 -4.77 6.52
C ASN A 81 -20.13 -5.41 7.51
N GLN A 82 -20.49 -6.68 7.29
CA GLN A 82 -21.35 -7.44 8.20
C GLN A 82 -20.67 -7.66 9.56
N GLN A 83 -19.38 -7.97 9.58
CA GLN A 83 -18.64 -8.26 10.81
C GLN A 83 -18.44 -7.03 11.69
N TYR A 84 -18.19 -5.86 11.11
CA TYR A 84 -17.79 -4.64 11.85
C TYR A 84 -18.81 -3.50 11.80
N GLY A 85 -19.94 -3.67 11.11
CA GLY A 85 -20.95 -2.62 10.93
C GLY A 85 -20.43 -1.46 10.08
N LEU A 86 -19.76 -1.76 8.96
CA LEU A 86 -19.09 -0.80 8.09
C LEU A 86 -19.77 -0.69 6.71
N SER A 87 -19.23 0.20 5.86
CA SER A 87 -19.70 0.40 4.48
C SER A 87 -18.52 0.55 3.50
N PHE A 88 -17.59 -0.40 3.54
CA PHE A 88 -16.52 -0.53 2.56
C PHE A 88 -17.14 -0.79 1.18
N ALA A 89 -16.70 -0.04 0.18
CA ALA A 89 -17.06 -0.24 -1.21
C ALA A 89 -16.13 -1.29 -1.85
N ALA A 90 -16.62 -1.97 -2.89
CA ALA A 90 -15.84 -2.91 -3.69
C ALA A 90 -15.91 -2.52 -5.18
N VAL A 91 -14.83 -2.82 -5.90
CA VAL A 91 -14.75 -2.68 -7.36
C VAL A 91 -14.07 -3.93 -7.91
N VAL A 92 -14.76 -4.61 -8.82
CA VAL A 92 -14.18 -5.69 -9.62
C VAL A 92 -13.45 -5.07 -10.80
N GLY A 93 -12.12 -5.13 -10.80
CA GLY A 93 -11.29 -4.56 -11.86
C GLY A 93 -9.90 -4.18 -11.41
N LYS A 94 -9.13 -3.57 -12.31
CA LYS A 94 -7.77 -3.12 -12.01
C LYS A 94 -7.78 -1.74 -11.39
N GLY A 95 -6.95 -1.53 -10.36
CA GLY A 95 -6.89 -0.27 -9.64
C GLY A 95 -6.44 0.90 -10.51
N GLU A 96 -5.51 0.68 -11.45
CA GLU A 96 -5.03 1.72 -12.35
C GLU A 96 -6.15 2.18 -13.28
N GLU A 97 -7.00 1.27 -13.77
CA GLU A 97 -8.15 1.62 -14.61
C GLU A 97 -9.19 2.41 -13.82
N PHE A 98 -9.57 1.92 -12.63
CA PHE A 98 -10.55 2.60 -11.76
C PHE A 98 -10.11 4.00 -11.32
N LEU A 99 -8.83 4.16 -10.97
CA LEU A 99 -8.29 5.46 -10.56
C LEU A 99 -7.93 6.35 -11.75
N GLY A 100 -7.98 5.79 -12.96
CA GLY A 100 -7.68 6.42 -14.23
C GLY A 100 -6.19 6.62 -14.46
N TYR A 101 -5.30 5.86 -13.84
CA TYR A 101 -3.85 5.89 -14.08
C TYR A 101 -3.47 5.02 -15.29
N ASN A 102 -2.55 5.50 -16.12
CA ASN A 102 -1.93 4.69 -17.17
C ASN A 102 -0.49 4.30 -16.82
N THR A 103 0.10 3.44 -17.65
CA THR A 103 1.47 2.89 -17.47
C THR A 103 2.56 3.95 -17.40
N ASN A 104 2.32 5.16 -17.93
CA ASN A 104 3.23 6.31 -17.83
C ASN A 104 3.03 7.12 -16.54
N GLY A 105 2.16 6.69 -15.62
CA GLY A 105 1.81 7.43 -14.41
C GLY A 105 0.97 8.69 -14.67
N THR A 106 0.45 8.84 -15.90
CA THR A 106 -0.43 9.95 -16.27
C THR A 106 -1.89 9.50 -16.18
N ARG A 107 -2.79 10.40 -15.79
CA ARG A 107 -4.21 10.06 -15.69
C ARG A 107 -4.83 10.05 -17.10
N ASN A 108 -5.64 9.05 -17.47
CA ASN A 108 -6.32 8.99 -18.78
C ASN A 108 -7.15 10.25 -19.00
N GLY A 109 -6.76 11.03 -20.01
CA GLY A 109 -7.42 12.26 -20.42
C GLY A 109 -8.62 11.98 -21.30
N ASN A 110 -9.76 11.61 -20.69
CA ASN A 110 -11.08 11.68 -21.36
C ASN A 110 -11.90 12.92 -20.93
N SER A 111 -11.28 13.89 -20.23
CA SER A 111 -11.84 15.23 -20.06
C SER A 111 -11.07 16.16 -20.98
N ALA A 112 -11.74 16.70 -22.01
CA ALA A 112 -11.22 17.63 -23.01
C ALA A 112 -10.85 19.00 -22.44
N THR A 113 -10.02 19.03 -21.38
CA THR A 113 -9.53 20.23 -20.73
C THR A 113 -8.11 19.99 -20.20
N ALA A 114 -7.14 20.44 -20.99
CA ALA A 114 -5.76 20.78 -20.64
C ALA A 114 -4.80 19.67 -20.14
N VAL A 115 -3.74 19.50 -20.94
CA VAL A 115 -2.43 18.92 -20.59
C VAL A 115 -1.78 19.81 -19.52
N GLY A 116 -2.21 19.67 -18.28
CA GLY A 116 -1.57 20.21 -17.09
C GLY A 116 -1.50 19.11 -16.03
N LYS A 117 -0.34 18.97 -15.37
CA LYS A 117 -0.16 18.06 -14.22
C LYS A 117 -1.22 18.39 -13.16
N ARG A 118 -2.37 17.71 -13.17
CA ARG A 118 -3.34 17.83 -12.08
C ARG A 118 -2.63 17.45 -10.79
N ARG A 119 -2.71 18.33 -9.78
CA ARG A 119 -2.15 18.04 -8.45
C ARG A 119 -2.72 16.72 -7.93
N PRO A 120 -1.91 15.86 -7.30
CA PRO A 120 -2.40 14.64 -6.70
C PRO A 120 -3.45 14.94 -5.62
N ASP A 121 -4.41 14.04 -5.48
CA ASP A 121 -5.49 14.16 -4.49
C ASP A 121 -4.96 13.78 -3.11
N MET A 122 -4.49 14.78 -2.36
CA MET A 122 -3.89 14.57 -1.04
C MET A 122 -4.86 13.97 0.00
N GLY A 123 -6.17 14.06 -0.23
CA GLY A 123 -7.19 13.48 0.64
C GLY A 123 -7.42 11.98 0.41
N ARG A 124 -6.73 11.37 -0.56
CA ARG A 124 -6.83 9.95 -0.89
C ARG A 124 -5.51 9.25 -0.65
N LEU A 125 -5.54 8.23 0.19
CA LEU A 125 -4.43 7.29 0.37
C LEU A 125 -4.65 6.10 -0.55
N VAL A 126 -3.69 5.84 -1.44
CA VAL A 126 -3.66 4.59 -2.20
C VAL A 126 -2.82 3.58 -1.43
N VAL A 127 -3.32 2.36 -1.30
CA VAL A 127 -2.60 1.23 -0.69
C VAL A 127 -2.48 0.10 -1.70
N THR A 128 -1.28 -0.23 -2.15
CA THR A 128 -1.07 -1.31 -3.13
C THR A 128 -0.60 -2.58 -2.45
N CYS A 129 -1.24 -3.69 -2.80
CA CYS A 129 -0.96 -5.05 -2.33
C CYS A 129 -0.93 -5.99 -3.55
N VAL A 130 -0.22 -5.59 -4.61
CA VAL A 130 -0.19 -6.27 -5.91
C VAL A 130 1.02 -7.20 -6.06
N ASP A 131 0.97 -8.16 -6.98
CA ASP A 131 1.97 -9.23 -7.10
C ASP A 131 3.15 -8.90 -8.04
N SER A 132 3.09 -7.79 -8.78
CA SER A 132 4.10 -7.43 -9.79
C SER A 132 4.57 -5.98 -9.67
N VAL A 133 5.79 -5.73 -10.13
CA VAL A 133 6.37 -4.39 -10.18
C VAL A 133 5.64 -3.52 -11.22
N GLU A 134 5.20 -4.11 -12.33
CA GLU A 134 4.51 -3.44 -13.43
C GLU A 134 3.15 -2.92 -12.99
N ALA A 135 2.41 -3.69 -12.18
CA ALA A 135 1.17 -3.22 -11.57
C ALA A 135 1.38 -2.04 -10.60
N ARG A 136 2.59 -1.85 -10.04
CA ARG A 136 2.91 -0.73 -9.15
C ARG A 136 3.28 0.56 -9.92
N LYS A 137 3.83 0.46 -11.13
CA LYS A 137 4.34 1.62 -11.90
C LYS A 137 3.29 2.71 -12.19
N PRO A 138 2.00 2.41 -12.50
CA PRO A 138 0.98 3.42 -12.70
C PRO A 138 0.76 4.37 -11.50
N TYR A 139 1.12 3.95 -10.29
CA TYR A 139 0.91 4.71 -9.06
C TYR A 139 2.02 5.71 -8.75
N ARG A 140 3.04 5.84 -9.61
CA ARG A 140 4.20 6.73 -9.41
C ARG A 140 3.82 8.16 -8.99
N GLU A 141 2.77 8.71 -9.57
CA GLU A 141 2.32 10.09 -9.34
C GLU A 141 0.95 10.15 -8.62
N CYS A 142 0.58 9.11 -7.86
CA CYS A 142 -0.73 9.03 -7.23
C CYS A 142 -0.91 9.92 -5.99
N GLY A 143 0.18 10.50 -5.46
CA GLY A 143 0.20 11.25 -4.20
C GLY A 143 0.52 10.34 -3.02
N PRO A 144 -0.18 10.49 -1.88
CA PRO A 144 -0.01 9.62 -0.73
C PRO A 144 -0.22 8.15 -1.08
N TRP A 145 0.83 7.36 -0.89
CA TRP A 145 0.89 5.97 -1.31
C TRP A 145 1.57 5.14 -0.23
N LEU A 146 0.90 4.07 0.20
CA LEU A 146 1.45 2.99 1.00
C LEU A 146 1.56 1.72 0.13
N ASP A 147 2.76 1.26 -0.19
CA ASP A 147 2.98 -0.01 -0.91
C ASP A 147 3.34 -1.12 0.06
N LEU A 148 2.71 -2.28 -0.10
CA LEU A 148 3.06 -3.52 0.60
C LEU A 148 3.56 -4.52 -0.43
N GLY A 149 4.70 -5.13 -0.15
CA GLY A 149 5.29 -6.17 -0.98
C GLY A 149 6.07 -7.16 -0.15
N ASN A 150 6.09 -8.41 -0.60
CA ASN A 150 6.83 -9.48 0.04
C ASN A 150 7.27 -10.53 -0.98
N GLY A 151 8.41 -11.14 -0.70
CA GLY A 151 8.82 -12.42 -1.28
C GLY A 151 8.36 -13.58 -0.39
N VAL A 152 9.19 -14.61 -0.30
CA VAL A 152 8.92 -15.80 0.53
C VAL A 152 8.96 -15.46 2.02
N ASP A 153 10.11 -14.96 2.50
CA ASP A 153 10.31 -14.70 3.93
C ASP A 153 10.54 -13.22 4.27
N THR A 154 10.72 -12.37 3.26
CA THR A 154 11.07 -10.95 3.46
C THR A 154 10.09 -10.04 2.76
N GLY A 155 9.98 -8.80 3.24
CA GLY A 155 9.12 -7.82 2.62
C GLY A 155 9.17 -6.46 3.28
N GLN A 156 8.27 -5.60 2.85
CA GLN A 156 8.21 -4.21 3.27
C GLN A 156 6.80 -3.62 3.23
N ALA A 157 6.61 -2.59 4.04
CA ALA A 157 5.56 -1.60 3.91
C ALA A 157 6.22 -0.22 3.77
N LEU A 158 5.96 0.48 2.67
CA LEU A 158 6.59 1.77 2.33
C LEU A 158 5.52 2.83 2.12
N TYR A 159 5.56 3.90 2.91
CA TYR A 159 4.72 5.08 2.75
C TYR A 159 5.52 6.28 2.26
N GLY A 160 4.95 6.99 1.29
CA GLY A 160 5.42 8.32 0.91
C GLY A 160 4.45 9.03 -0.02
N ILE A 161 4.91 10.14 -0.61
CA ILE A 161 4.00 11.11 -1.25
C ILE A 161 4.42 11.43 -2.69
N THR A 162 5.72 11.60 -2.93
CA THR A 162 6.20 12.14 -4.20
C THR A 162 7.32 11.31 -4.82
N ALA A 163 7.32 11.26 -6.15
CA ALA A 163 8.44 10.77 -6.96
C ALA A 163 9.31 11.91 -7.51
N ASP A 164 8.99 13.16 -7.18
CA ASP A 164 9.73 14.37 -7.54
C ASP A 164 10.98 14.50 -6.66
N LYS A 165 12.17 14.39 -7.27
CA LYS A 165 13.44 14.43 -6.54
C LYS A 165 13.81 15.85 -6.11
N GLU A 166 13.37 16.85 -6.86
CA GLU A 166 13.56 18.26 -6.53
C GLU A 166 12.79 18.61 -5.25
N ALA A 167 11.56 18.11 -5.08
CA ALA A 167 10.81 18.25 -3.83
C ALA A 167 11.55 17.66 -2.62
N ILE A 168 12.16 16.48 -2.77
CA ILE A 168 12.97 15.86 -1.71
C ILE A 168 14.26 16.67 -1.44
N ALA A 169 14.90 17.21 -2.48
CA ALA A 169 16.08 18.05 -2.33
C ALA A 169 15.77 19.33 -1.53
N LEU A 170 14.59 19.95 -1.73
CA LEU A 170 14.14 21.12 -0.97
C LEU A 170 13.92 20.79 0.52
N GLU A 171 13.35 19.62 0.84
CA GLU A 171 13.22 19.13 2.23
C GLU A 171 14.58 18.97 2.91
N LEU A 172 15.59 18.47 2.18
CA LEU A 172 16.96 18.35 2.68
C LEU A 172 17.63 19.71 2.90
N GLN A 173 17.46 20.67 1.99
CA GLN A 173 18.00 22.03 2.12
C GLN A 173 17.38 22.76 3.33
N SER A 174 16.12 22.49 3.63
CA SER A 174 15.40 23.09 4.76
C SER A 174 15.37 22.22 6.01
N TRP A 175 16.24 21.20 6.09
CA TRP A 175 16.17 20.20 7.14
C TRP A 175 16.22 20.80 8.54
N ASP A 176 17.16 21.70 8.80
CA ASP A 176 17.38 22.24 10.14
C ASP A 176 16.38 23.38 10.50
N LYS A 177 15.43 23.71 9.62
CA LYS A 177 14.45 24.80 9.82
C LYS A 177 13.16 24.37 10.54
N THR A 178 12.81 23.09 10.50
CA THR A 178 11.53 22.58 11.04
C THR A 178 11.68 21.13 11.51
N PRO A 179 10.99 20.67 12.57
CA PRO A 179 11.00 19.27 13.00
C PRO A 179 10.17 18.35 12.08
N GLN A 180 9.62 18.89 10.99
CA GLN A 180 8.72 18.19 10.07
C GLN A 180 9.30 18.10 8.67
N VAL A 181 8.80 17.15 7.87
CA VAL A 181 8.97 17.11 6.41
C VAL A 181 7.60 17.16 5.74
N GLY A 182 7.46 17.97 4.71
CA GLY A 182 6.22 18.09 3.92
C GLY A 182 6.10 16.99 2.87
N PHE A 183 7.21 16.62 2.24
CA PHE A 183 7.28 15.57 1.23
C PHE A 183 8.16 14.39 1.67
N LEU A 184 7.60 13.19 1.55
CA LEU A 184 8.32 11.94 1.71
C LEU A 184 8.53 11.29 0.33
N PRO A 185 9.70 10.68 0.07
CA PRO A 185 9.90 9.89 -1.13
C PRO A 185 8.91 8.72 -1.13
N ASN A 186 8.20 8.54 -2.23
CA ASN A 186 7.19 7.48 -2.35
C ASN A 186 7.83 6.11 -2.67
N PRO A 187 7.04 5.03 -2.65
CA PRO A 187 7.54 3.68 -2.94
C PRO A 187 8.29 3.54 -4.27
N TYR A 188 7.93 4.31 -5.31
CA TYR A 188 8.61 4.26 -6.61
C TYR A 188 10.10 4.60 -6.47
N LEU A 189 10.42 5.64 -5.71
CA LEU A 189 11.80 6.05 -5.43
C LEU A 189 12.48 5.08 -4.45
N LEU A 190 11.83 4.81 -3.31
CA LEU A 190 12.40 4.02 -2.22
C LEU A 190 12.75 2.58 -2.63
N ALA A 191 11.92 1.96 -3.47
CA ALA A 191 12.17 0.61 -3.98
C ALA A 191 12.99 0.61 -5.28
N GLY A 192 13.38 1.78 -5.80
CA GLY A 192 14.14 1.88 -7.06
C GLY A 192 13.38 1.32 -8.26
N MET A 193 12.05 1.46 -8.30
CA MET A 193 11.17 0.76 -9.25
C MET A 193 11.48 1.07 -10.73
N ALA A 194 12.13 2.20 -11.03
CA ALA A 194 12.60 2.53 -12.37
C ALA A 194 13.58 1.49 -12.94
N LYS A 195 14.40 0.87 -12.07
CA LYS A 195 15.44 -0.11 -12.45
C LYS A 195 14.94 -1.55 -12.36
N LEU A 196 13.80 -1.77 -11.69
CA LEU A 196 13.21 -3.09 -11.53
C LEU A 196 12.46 -3.52 -12.80
N LYS A 197 12.72 -4.78 -13.19
CA LYS A 197 11.98 -5.51 -14.22
C LYS A 197 11.30 -6.69 -13.54
N SER A 198 10.08 -7.04 -13.93
CA SER A 198 9.53 -8.31 -13.49
C SER A 198 10.42 -9.48 -13.88
N PRO A 199 10.50 -10.51 -13.03
CA PRO A 199 11.09 -11.79 -13.41
C PRO A 199 10.45 -12.28 -14.71
N LYS A 200 11.27 -12.73 -15.67
CA LYS A 200 10.80 -13.20 -16.98
C LYS A 200 9.99 -14.51 -16.95
N LYS A 201 9.79 -15.11 -15.77
CA LYS A 201 8.99 -16.32 -15.57
C LYS A 201 8.26 -16.25 -14.23
N LYS A 202 6.96 -16.53 -14.22
CA LYS A 202 6.33 -17.13 -13.04
C LYS A 202 6.97 -18.51 -12.91
N ALA A 203 7.62 -18.82 -11.79
CA ALA A 203 7.80 -20.22 -11.44
C ALA A 203 6.42 -20.88 -11.49
N PRO A 204 6.29 -22.11 -12.02
CA PRO A 204 4.99 -22.76 -12.11
C PRO A 204 4.40 -22.81 -10.71
N SER A 205 3.22 -22.18 -10.52
CA SER A 205 2.54 -22.18 -9.23
C SER A 205 2.22 -23.62 -8.86
N CYS A 206 3.15 -24.27 -8.18
CA CYS A 206 3.06 -25.69 -7.91
C CYS A 206 2.03 -25.83 -6.79
N ALA A 207 0.80 -26.14 -7.20
CA ALA A 207 -0.37 -26.31 -6.34
C ALA A 207 -0.13 -27.35 -5.22
N ASP A 208 0.91 -28.16 -5.33
CA ASP A 208 1.23 -29.26 -4.42
C ASP A 208 2.01 -28.84 -3.17
N THR A 209 2.49 -27.59 -3.08
CA THR A 209 3.11 -27.06 -1.84
C THR A 209 2.68 -25.61 -1.59
N PRO A 210 1.54 -25.38 -0.90
CA PRO A 210 1.05 -24.04 -0.54
C PRO A 210 2.08 -23.16 0.21
N PHE A 211 3.12 -23.79 0.76
CA PHE A 211 4.18 -23.20 1.56
C PHE A 211 5.45 -22.79 0.79
N ALA A 212 5.57 -23.08 -0.51
CA ALA A 212 6.86 -22.98 -1.22
C ALA A 212 7.12 -21.64 -1.95
N GLU A 213 6.09 -20.86 -2.32
CA GLU A 213 6.28 -19.70 -3.23
C GLU A 213 6.10 -18.32 -2.61
N GLN A 214 5.31 -18.21 -1.54
CA GLN A 214 5.13 -17.01 -0.71
C GLN A 214 4.83 -17.52 0.70
N GLY A 215 5.69 -17.24 1.68
CA GLY A 215 5.53 -17.77 3.03
C GLY A 215 4.15 -17.42 3.58
N VAL A 216 3.42 -18.40 4.13
CA VAL A 216 2.05 -18.23 4.63
C VAL A 216 1.94 -17.03 5.59
N PHE A 217 2.98 -16.81 6.40
CA PHE A 217 3.05 -15.70 7.36
C PHE A 217 3.55 -14.38 6.77
N ALA A 218 4.26 -14.39 5.64
CA ALA A 218 4.83 -13.17 5.06
C ALA A 218 3.73 -12.17 4.63
N ASN A 219 2.60 -12.69 4.15
CA ASN A 219 1.43 -11.85 3.81
C ASN A 219 0.86 -11.15 5.04
N GLU A 220 0.70 -11.88 6.16
CA GLU A 220 0.21 -11.32 7.42
C GLU A 220 1.20 -10.33 8.03
N TRP A 221 2.51 -10.60 7.94
CA TRP A 221 3.57 -9.69 8.41
C TRP A 221 3.63 -8.41 7.59
N ALA A 222 3.48 -8.50 6.26
CA ALA A 222 3.34 -7.33 5.39
C ALA A 222 2.09 -6.52 5.75
N ALA A 223 0.95 -7.18 5.96
CA ALA A 223 -0.28 -6.54 6.40
C ALA A 223 -0.11 -5.86 7.77
N ALA A 224 0.51 -6.52 8.75
CA ALA A 224 0.79 -5.96 10.07
C ALA A 224 1.70 -4.73 10.01
N ALA A 225 2.76 -4.79 9.19
CA ALA A 225 3.63 -3.64 8.93
C ALA A 225 2.86 -2.47 8.32
N GLY A 226 2.01 -2.74 7.31
CA GLY A 226 1.13 -1.72 6.72
C GLY A 226 0.14 -1.13 7.72
N LEU A 227 -0.47 -1.96 8.58
CA LEU A 227 -1.41 -1.52 9.63
C LEU A 227 -0.73 -0.63 10.68
N ALA A 228 0.52 -0.92 11.04
CA ALA A 228 1.29 -0.07 11.95
C ALA A 228 1.53 1.34 11.38
N ILE A 229 1.70 1.45 10.06
CA ILE A 229 1.79 2.74 9.35
C ILE A 229 0.41 3.38 9.22
N LEU A 230 -0.64 2.64 8.85
CA LEU A 230 -2.01 3.15 8.76
C LEU A 230 -2.53 3.68 10.10
N HIS A 231 -2.18 3.05 11.22
CA HIS A 231 -2.52 3.56 12.55
C HIS A 231 -1.89 4.94 12.80
N GLN A 232 -0.62 5.12 12.43
CA GLN A 232 0.05 6.42 12.51
C GLN A 232 -0.65 7.47 11.63
N LEU A 233 -0.95 7.13 10.38
CA LEU A 233 -1.56 8.06 9.43
C LEU A 233 -3.00 8.43 9.80
N LEU A 234 -3.85 7.44 10.08
CA LEU A 234 -5.29 7.63 10.22
C LEU A 234 -5.73 7.96 11.65
N VAL A 235 -4.99 7.48 12.67
CA VAL A 235 -5.34 7.67 14.09
C VAL A 235 -4.48 8.76 14.73
N LYS A 236 -3.17 8.75 14.49
CA LYS A 236 -2.25 9.73 15.09
C LYS A 236 -2.08 11.00 14.27
N GLY A 237 -2.55 11.03 13.01
CA GLY A 237 -2.43 12.18 12.10
C GLY A 237 -1.00 12.52 11.70
N GLN A 238 -0.04 11.63 11.98
CA GLN A 238 1.38 11.84 11.68
C GLN A 238 2.11 10.51 11.57
N VAL A 239 3.17 10.46 10.77
CA VAL A 239 4.05 9.30 10.65
C VAL A 239 5.48 9.66 11.03
N THR A 240 6.12 8.75 11.77
CA THR A 240 7.54 8.83 12.15
C THR A 240 8.34 7.65 11.60
N THR A 241 7.66 6.55 11.30
CA THR A 241 8.22 5.35 10.67
C THR A 241 7.54 5.14 9.30
N PRO A 242 7.95 5.86 8.25
CA PRO A 242 7.33 5.76 6.93
C PRO A 242 7.62 4.44 6.23
N ALA A 243 8.60 3.67 6.69
CA ALA A 243 8.91 2.37 6.14
C ALA A 243 9.14 1.34 7.24
N ILE A 244 8.69 0.11 7.01
CA ILE A 244 8.94 -1.05 7.86
C ILE A 244 9.36 -2.20 6.95
N TYR A 245 10.48 -2.83 7.28
CA TYR A 245 10.97 -4.03 6.61
C TYR A 245 10.85 -5.22 7.55
N PHE A 246 10.66 -6.41 7.00
CA PHE A 246 10.58 -7.61 7.82
C PHE A 246 11.26 -8.81 7.18
N ASP A 247 11.57 -9.76 8.05
CA ASP A 247 12.15 -11.05 7.76
C ASP A 247 11.52 -12.08 8.71
N THR A 248 10.63 -12.92 8.19
CA THR A 248 9.93 -13.96 8.94
C THR A 248 10.85 -15.11 9.31
N SER A 249 11.89 -15.39 8.52
CA SER A 249 12.86 -16.45 8.83
C SER A 249 13.69 -16.12 10.07
N ASN A 250 13.94 -14.82 10.31
CA ASN A 250 14.66 -14.32 11.47
C ASN A 250 13.73 -13.72 12.56
N GLY A 251 12.41 -13.80 12.38
CA GLY A 251 11.45 -13.24 13.34
C GLY A 251 11.58 -11.72 13.55
N ARG A 252 12.05 -10.97 12.54
CA ARG A 252 12.46 -9.56 12.68
C ARG A 252 11.55 -8.62 11.90
N MET A 253 11.07 -7.56 12.56
CA MET A 253 10.40 -6.42 11.93
C MET A 253 11.09 -5.13 12.35
N ALA A 254 11.62 -4.37 11.38
CA ALA A 254 12.49 -3.23 11.62
C ALA A 254 11.95 -1.96 10.95
N PRO A 255 11.70 -0.88 11.71
CA PRO A 255 11.29 0.40 11.14
C PRO A 255 12.48 1.17 10.56
N GLN A 256 12.21 1.97 9.54
CA GLN A 256 13.05 3.10 9.13
C GLN A 256 12.41 4.40 9.60
N PHE A 257 13.24 5.35 10.03
CA PHE A 257 12.81 6.64 10.56
C PHE A 257 13.10 7.76 9.56
N ILE A 258 12.35 8.86 9.64
CA ILE A 258 12.58 10.05 8.81
C ILE A 258 13.88 10.73 9.28
N THR A 259 14.97 10.52 8.54
CA THR A 259 16.29 11.11 8.74
C THR A 259 16.81 11.71 7.43
N LYS A 260 17.89 12.52 7.47
CA LYS A 260 18.55 13.00 6.25
C LYS A 260 18.93 11.83 5.33
N ASP A 261 19.41 10.73 5.90
CA ASP A 261 19.84 9.56 5.13
C ASP A 261 18.65 8.81 4.50
N TYR A 262 17.51 8.74 5.20
CA TYR A 262 16.28 8.19 4.62
C TYR A 262 15.84 8.97 3.37
N LEU A 263 15.89 10.31 3.41
CA LEU A 263 15.53 11.15 2.25
C LEU A 263 16.57 11.04 1.12
N LYS A 264 17.87 10.96 1.45
CA LYS A 264 18.95 10.82 0.45
C LYS A 264 18.95 9.46 -0.24
N GLY A 265 18.42 8.43 0.40
CA GLY A 265 18.36 7.07 -0.14
C GLY A 265 17.36 6.87 -1.30
N ALA A 266 16.60 7.91 -1.68
CA ALA A 266 15.52 7.87 -2.67
C ALA A 266 15.93 8.32 -4.09
#